data_AF-A0A6I4R484-F1
#
_entry.id   AF-A0A6I4R484-F1
#
_cell.length_a   1.000
_cell.length_b   1.000
_cell.length_c   1.000
_cell.angle_alpha   90.00
_cell.angle_beta   90.00
_cell.angle_gamma   90.00
#
_symmetry.space_group_name_H-M   'P 1'
#
loop_
_entity.id
_entity.type
_entity.pdbx_description
1 polymer ?
#
loop_
_entity_poly.entity_id
_entity_poly.type
_entity_poly.pdbx_seq_one_letter_code
_entity_poly.pdbx_strand_id
1 'polypeptide(L)'
;MTGIRGFYLAVLLCAPAGLLQADDAATLRASHLALAAQLAHNQFQRPLFLESSQTDNLLQGDIYAEIAQPFSQVGPALQGGEQWCDLLILHLNVKACRAASVAGNAMLQVHVGRKFDQPLVDAYPFAFSYRVEMDEPDYLRVGLRALQGPLGTSDYRILLEVLALDEQRSFLHLSYAYTYGVAASLAMQGYLATSGRDKVGFSIIGQTDAGQPLYQGDMRGVVERNTMRYYLAVDAYLGALALPVGARLDKRLNDWHSAVERYPRQLHELERAAYLSMKHAEVQRQQALAQGAAVQ
;
A
#
# COMPACT_ATOMS: atom_id res chain seq x y z
N MET A 1 -56.77 49.36 -12.78
CA MET A 1 -56.91 47.96 -13.25
C MET A 1 -55.52 47.36 -13.23
N THR A 2 -55.35 46.34 -12.39
CA THR A 2 -54.10 45.86 -11.79
C THR A 2 -53.28 44.98 -12.75
N GLY A 3 -51.98 45.28 -12.85
CA GLY A 3 -51.01 44.54 -13.67
C GLY A 3 -50.52 43.26 -12.99
N ILE A 4 -50.49 42.17 -13.76
CA ILE A 4 -50.00 40.85 -13.35
C ILE A 4 -48.48 40.81 -13.54
N ARG A 5 -47.73 40.69 -12.45
CA ARG A 5 -46.28 40.44 -12.45
C ARG A 5 -46.04 38.94 -12.63
N GLY A 6 -45.39 38.56 -13.73
CA GLY A 6 -44.93 37.18 -13.97
C GLY A 6 -43.76 36.82 -13.07
N PHE A 7 -43.90 35.71 -12.34
CA PHE A 7 -42.85 35.10 -11.53
C PHE A 7 -42.04 34.16 -12.42
N TYR A 8 -40.76 34.46 -12.63
CA TYR A 8 -39.81 33.52 -13.24
C TYR A 8 -39.27 32.59 -12.13
N LEU A 9 -39.62 31.32 -12.21
CA LEU A 9 -39.10 30.27 -11.34
C LEU A 9 -37.72 29.84 -11.86
N ALA A 10 -36.66 30.26 -11.19
CA ALA A 10 -35.31 29.77 -11.46
C ALA A 10 -35.16 28.35 -10.89
N VAL A 11 -35.14 27.34 -11.78
CA VAL A 11 -34.81 25.96 -11.42
C VAL A 11 -33.29 25.86 -11.26
N LEU A 12 -32.83 25.79 -10.01
CA LEU A 12 -31.47 25.35 -9.68
C LEU A 12 -31.37 23.84 -9.93
N LEU A 13 -30.69 23.47 -11.02
CA LEU A 13 -30.22 22.11 -11.25
C LEU A 13 -29.08 21.81 -10.27
N CYS A 14 -29.42 21.26 -9.10
CA CYS A 14 -28.46 20.55 -8.26
C CYS A 14 -28.09 19.24 -8.96
N ALA A 15 -26.88 19.17 -9.54
CA ALA A 15 -26.33 17.90 -9.99
C ALA A 15 -26.04 17.01 -8.76
N PRO A 16 -26.54 15.77 -8.69
CA PRO A 16 -26.28 14.89 -7.56
C PRO A 16 -24.85 14.37 -7.64
N ALA A 17 -24.08 14.53 -6.56
CA ALA A 17 -22.73 14.00 -6.39
C ALA A 17 -22.66 12.45 -6.37
N GLY A 18 -23.80 11.75 -6.42
CA GLY A 18 -23.89 10.29 -6.29
C GLY A 18 -23.56 9.47 -7.56
N LEU A 19 -23.42 10.09 -8.74
CA LEU A 19 -23.12 9.35 -9.97
C LEU A 19 -21.65 8.89 -10.05
N LEU A 20 -20.71 9.61 -9.43
CA LEU A 20 -19.29 9.22 -9.41
C LEU A 20 -18.97 8.14 -8.36
N GLN A 21 -19.75 8.08 -7.28
CA GLN A 21 -19.51 7.18 -6.14
C GLN A 21 -19.96 5.73 -6.44
N ALA A 22 -21.07 5.57 -7.16
CA ALA A 22 -21.53 4.27 -7.65
C ALA A 22 -20.57 3.65 -8.69
N ASP A 23 -19.74 4.48 -9.32
CA ASP A 23 -18.82 4.07 -10.39
C ASP A 23 -17.57 3.36 -9.85
N ASP A 24 -16.99 3.84 -8.75
CA ASP A 24 -15.78 3.24 -8.14
C ASP A 24 -16.02 1.81 -7.63
N ALA A 25 -17.06 1.60 -6.81
CA ALA A 25 -17.39 0.28 -6.28
C ALA A 25 -17.80 -0.70 -7.41
N ALA A 26 -18.50 -0.20 -8.43
CA ALA A 26 -18.83 -0.99 -9.62
C ALA A 26 -17.58 -1.34 -10.44
N THR A 27 -16.62 -0.43 -10.55
CA THR A 27 -15.33 -0.65 -11.24
C THR A 27 -14.50 -1.72 -10.53
N LEU A 28 -14.39 -1.66 -9.20
CA LEU A 28 -13.66 -2.68 -8.45
C LEU A 28 -14.36 -4.05 -8.55
N ARG A 29 -15.70 -4.08 -8.53
CA ARG A 29 -16.48 -5.31 -8.75
C ARG A 29 -16.28 -5.87 -10.16
N ALA A 30 -16.25 -5.02 -11.17
CA ALA A 30 -15.95 -5.42 -12.54
C ALA A 30 -14.54 -6.01 -12.66
N SER A 31 -13.57 -5.45 -11.94
CA SER A 31 -12.20 -5.97 -11.88
C SER A 31 -12.15 -7.36 -11.26
N HIS A 32 -12.89 -7.62 -10.17
CA HIS A 32 -13.01 -8.97 -9.59
C HIS A 32 -13.53 -10.00 -10.61
N LEU A 33 -14.60 -9.65 -11.34
CA LEU A 33 -15.17 -10.52 -12.36
C LEU A 33 -14.20 -10.77 -13.53
N ALA A 34 -13.50 -9.73 -13.99
CA ALA A 34 -12.54 -9.83 -15.09
C ALA A 34 -11.30 -10.65 -14.72
N LEU A 35 -10.91 -10.64 -13.45
CA LEU A 35 -9.73 -11.34 -12.93
C LEU A 35 -10.03 -12.72 -12.35
N ALA A 36 -11.28 -13.21 -12.41
CA ALA A 36 -11.70 -14.43 -11.73
C ALA A 36 -10.82 -15.65 -12.06
N ALA A 37 -10.41 -15.83 -13.32
CA ALA A 37 -9.56 -16.94 -13.73
C ALA A 37 -8.14 -16.84 -13.15
N GLN A 38 -7.57 -15.63 -13.18
CA GLN A 38 -6.24 -15.31 -12.67
C GLN A 38 -6.19 -15.41 -11.14
N LEU A 39 -7.25 -14.97 -10.45
CA LEU A 39 -7.38 -15.13 -9.00
C LEU A 39 -7.45 -16.61 -8.62
N ALA A 40 -8.18 -17.43 -9.38
CA ALA A 40 -8.26 -18.87 -9.10
C ALA A 40 -6.96 -19.63 -9.45
N HIS A 41 -6.24 -19.22 -10.50
CA HIS A 41 -5.07 -19.94 -11.01
C HIS A 41 -3.92 -18.97 -11.31
N ASN A 42 -2.94 -18.92 -10.41
CA ASN A 42 -1.76 -18.08 -10.55
C ASN A 42 -0.54 -18.69 -9.84
N GLN A 43 0.62 -18.08 -10.09
CA GLN A 43 1.91 -18.49 -9.51
C GLN A 43 2.02 -18.27 -7.99
N PHE A 44 1.15 -17.45 -7.40
CA PHE A 44 1.18 -17.15 -5.96
C PHE A 44 0.45 -18.21 -5.11
N GLN A 45 -0.28 -19.13 -5.76
CA GLN A 45 -1.05 -20.20 -5.10
C GLN A 45 -2.03 -19.65 -4.04
N ARG A 46 -2.57 -18.46 -4.29
CA ARG A 46 -3.56 -17.76 -3.47
C ARG A 46 -4.39 -16.85 -4.37
N PRO A 47 -5.59 -16.40 -3.96
CA PRO A 47 -6.43 -15.51 -4.78
C PRO A 47 -5.85 -14.11 -4.84
N LEU A 48 -4.83 -13.95 -5.68
CA LEU A 48 -4.04 -12.75 -5.84
C LEU A 48 -3.62 -12.58 -7.30
N PHE A 49 -3.79 -11.37 -7.81
CA PHE A 49 -3.28 -10.92 -9.07
C PHE A 49 -2.39 -9.70 -8.84
N LEU A 50 -1.24 -9.67 -9.51
CA LEU A 50 -0.32 -8.53 -9.48
C LEU A 50 -0.07 -8.10 -10.91
N GLU A 51 -0.19 -6.80 -11.14
CA GLU A 51 0.22 -6.16 -12.39
C GLU A 51 1.04 -4.90 -12.10
N SER A 52 1.70 -4.41 -13.13
CA SER A 52 2.58 -3.26 -13.00
C SER A 52 2.79 -2.60 -14.36
N SER A 53 2.92 -1.29 -14.34
CA SER A 53 3.14 -0.47 -15.53
C SER A 53 4.27 0.53 -15.31
N GLN A 54 4.91 0.89 -16.41
CA GLN A 54 5.95 1.91 -16.45
C GLN A 54 5.70 2.81 -17.67
N THR A 55 5.64 4.12 -17.44
CA THR A 55 5.76 5.15 -18.48
C THR A 55 7.06 5.92 -18.29
N ASP A 56 7.32 6.93 -19.12
CA ASP A 56 8.52 7.77 -19.03
C ASP A 56 8.71 8.46 -17.66
N ASN A 57 7.62 8.67 -16.92
CA ASN A 57 7.65 9.42 -15.66
C ASN A 57 6.82 8.81 -14.53
N LEU A 58 6.15 7.66 -14.74
CA LEU A 58 5.32 7.00 -13.74
C LEU A 58 5.72 5.52 -13.61
N LEU A 59 5.86 5.07 -12.37
CA LEU A 59 5.87 3.66 -12.03
C LEU A 59 4.64 3.36 -11.18
N GLN A 60 3.97 2.26 -11.50
CA GLN A 60 2.81 1.79 -10.76
C GLN A 60 2.84 0.27 -10.65
N GLY A 61 2.45 -0.23 -9.50
CA GLY A 61 2.13 -1.65 -9.31
C GLY A 61 0.82 -1.78 -8.55
N ASP A 62 -0.01 -2.71 -9.00
CA ASP A 62 -1.35 -2.96 -8.48
C ASP A 62 -1.45 -4.41 -8.03
N ILE A 63 -2.13 -4.63 -6.89
CA ILE A 63 -2.50 -5.94 -6.40
C ILE A 63 -4.01 -5.99 -6.21
N TYR A 64 -4.61 -7.06 -6.72
CA TYR A 64 -5.98 -7.44 -6.48
C TYR A 64 -5.99 -8.75 -5.71
N ALA A 65 -6.74 -8.84 -4.61
CA ALA A 65 -6.76 -10.04 -3.79
C ALA A 65 -8.12 -10.29 -3.13
N GLU A 66 -8.51 -11.56 -3.03
CA GLU A 66 -9.59 -11.94 -2.12
C GLU A 66 -9.04 -12.11 -0.71
N ILE A 67 -9.69 -11.46 0.25
CA ILE A 67 -9.38 -11.55 1.68
C ILE A 67 -10.44 -12.45 2.31
N ALA A 68 -9.98 -13.50 3.01
CA ALA A 68 -10.84 -14.45 3.73
C ALA A 68 -11.33 -13.87 5.08
N GLN A 69 -11.82 -12.64 5.05
CA GLN A 69 -12.47 -11.93 6.16
C GLN A 69 -13.58 -11.03 5.60
N PRO A 70 -14.72 -10.89 6.31
CA PRO A 70 -15.83 -10.07 5.86
C PRO A 70 -15.46 -8.59 5.83
N PHE A 71 -16.12 -7.84 4.94
CA PHE A 71 -15.95 -6.39 4.84
C PHE A 71 -16.19 -5.67 6.18
N SER A 72 -17.16 -6.13 6.97
CA SER A 72 -17.47 -5.58 8.30
C SER A 72 -16.30 -5.63 9.29
N GLN A 73 -15.33 -6.51 9.05
CA GLN A 73 -14.07 -6.56 9.80
C GLN A 73 -12.95 -5.79 9.08
N VAL A 74 -12.82 -5.99 7.76
CA VAL A 74 -11.69 -5.44 6.98
C VAL A 74 -11.78 -3.93 6.81
N GLY A 75 -12.95 -3.41 6.42
CA GLY A 75 -13.17 -1.99 6.17
C GLY A 75 -12.78 -1.12 7.37
N PRO A 76 -13.45 -1.27 8.53
CA PRO A 76 -13.14 -0.49 9.72
C PRO A 76 -11.68 -0.63 10.20
N ALA A 77 -11.06 -1.81 10.02
CA ALA A 77 -9.70 -2.06 10.46
C ALA A 77 -8.64 -1.28 9.66
N LEU A 78 -8.95 -0.91 8.42
CA LEU A 78 -8.08 -0.16 7.51
C LEU A 78 -8.35 1.35 7.54
N GLN A 79 -9.21 1.80 8.44
CA GLN A 79 -9.45 3.21 8.72
C GLN A 79 -8.62 3.68 9.91
N GLY A 80 -7.94 4.81 9.72
CA GLY A 80 -7.27 5.58 10.77
C GLY A 80 -5.75 5.61 10.60
N GLY A 81 -5.15 6.76 10.92
CA GLY A 81 -3.73 6.98 10.67
C GLY A 81 -2.82 6.09 11.53
N GLU A 82 -3.20 5.82 12.78
CA GLU A 82 -2.42 4.94 13.66
C GLU A 82 -2.44 3.48 13.16
N GLN A 83 -3.58 3.01 12.66
CA GLN A 83 -3.73 1.71 12.01
C GLN A 83 -2.82 1.60 10.77
N TRP A 84 -2.76 2.65 9.96
CA TRP A 84 -1.83 2.70 8.83
C TRP A 84 -0.37 2.75 9.27
N CYS A 85 -0.04 3.39 10.39
CA CYS A 85 1.32 3.34 10.93
C CYS A 85 1.71 1.95 11.45
N ASP A 86 0.79 1.24 12.11
CA ASP A 86 0.94 -0.16 12.50
C ASP A 86 1.17 -1.11 11.31
N LEU A 87 0.65 -0.75 10.14
CA LEU A 87 0.84 -1.48 8.89
C LEU A 87 2.17 -1.10 8.22
N LEU A 88 2.41 0.20 8.01
CA LEU A 88 3.58 0.70 7.30
C LEU A 88 4.89 0.31 8.01
N ILE A 89 4.90 0.28 9.36
CA ILE A 89 6.08 -0.08 10.14
C ILE A 89 6.55 -1.52 9.88
N LEU A 90 5.70 -2.42 9.38
CA LEU A 90 6.08 -3.79 9.01
C LEU A 90 7.08 -3.80 7.84
N HIS A 91 7.03 -2.80 6.96
CA HIS A 91 7.94 -2.72 5.82
C HIS A 91 9.39 -2.49 6.30
N LEU A 92 10.34 -3.31 5.84
CA LEU A 92 11.76 -3.30 6.27
C LEU A 92 12.44 -1.92 6.20
N ASN A 93 12.02 -1.06 5.28
CA ASN A 93 12.55 0.29 5.12
C ASN A 93 11.86 1.37 5.97
N VAL A 94 10.71 1.11 6.58
CA VAL A 94 10.05 2.10 7.44
C VAL A 94 10.62 1.99 8.85
N LYS A 95 11.16 3.11 9.37
CA LYS A 95 11.91 3.19 10.64
C LYS A 95 11.10 3.77 11.80
N ALA A 96 10.09 4.56 11.45
CA ALA A 96 9.06 5.06 12.33
C ALA A 96 7.88 5.53 11.47
N CYS A 97 6.67 5.39 12.00
CA CYS A 97 5.48 6.06 11.47
C CYS A 97 4.71 6.68 12.64
N ARG A 98 4.18 7.88 12.45
CA ARG A 98 3.30 8.51 13.43
C ARG A 98 2.14 9.21 12.72
N ALA A 99 0.91 8.99 13.19
CA ALA A 99 -0.20 9.80 12.73
C ALA A 99 -0.15 11.16 13.42
N ALA A 100 -0.36 12.21 12.64
CA ALA A 100 -0.37 13.58 13.11
C ALA A 100 -1.52 14.34 12.45
N SER A 101 -1.92 15.45 13.06
CA SER A 101 -2.78 16.44 12.41
C SER A 101 -1.96 17.71 12.20
N VAL A 102 -1.84 18.15 10.95
CA VAL A 102 -1.11 19.37 10.58
C VAL A 102 -2.10 20.31 9.89
N ALA A 103 -2.36 21.45 10.53
CA ALA A 103 -3.36 22.43 10.08
C ALA A 103 -4.74 21.79 9.80
N GLY A 104 -5.16 20.84 10.63
CA GLY A 104 -6.43 20.12 10.50
C GLY A 104 -6.43 18.97 9.48
N ASN A 105 -5.34 18.75 8.75
CA ASN A 105 -5.20 17.63 7.83
C ASN A 105 -4.53 16.44 8.49
N ALA A 106 -5.11 15.25 8.34
CA ALA A 106 -4.50 14.00 8.78
C ALA A 106 -3.25 13.69 7.94
N MET A 107 -2.14 13.46 8.61
CA MET A 107 -0.84 13.18 8.02
C MET A 107 -0.22 11.95 8.68
N LEU A 108 0.52 11.15 7.91
CA LEU A 108 1.38 10.09 8.42
C LEU A 108 2.82 10.53 8.24
N GLN A 109 3.50 10.83 9.33
CA GLN A 109 4.92 11.17 9.32
C GLN A 109 5.72 9.87 9.33
N VAL A 110 6.50 9.65 8.28
CA VAL A 110 7.21 8.39 8.06
C VAL A 110 8.70 8.67 7.91
N HIS A 111 9.53 7.83 8.53
CA HIS A 111 10.97 7.84 8.30
C HIS A 111 11.33 6.61 7.47
N VAL A 112 11.89 6.80 6.28
CA VAL A 112 12.34 5.72 5.40
C VAL A 112 13.85 5.62 5.42
N GLY A 113 14.35 4.44 5.73
CA GLY A 113 15.75 4.15 5.91
C GLY A 113 16.22 2.92 5.13
N ARG A 114 17.41 2.47 5.48
CA ARG A 114 18.04 1.26 4.94
C ARG A 114 17.28 0.01 5.41
N LYS A 115 17.61 -1.16 4.86
CA LYS A 115 16.98 -2.41 5.30
C LYS A 115 17.37 -2.87 6.70
N PHE A 116 18.50 -2.41 7.22
CA PHE A 116 18.98 -2.74 8.56
C PHE A 116 18.59 -1.65 9.56
N ASP A 117 18.89 -1.87 10.84
CA ASP A 117 18.69 -0.86 11.87
C ASP A 117 19.47 0.42 11.53
N GLN A 118 18.85 1.56 11.82
CA GLN A 118 19.34 2.87 11.45
C GLN A 118 18.76 3.92 12.41
N PRO A 119 19.58 4.86 12.92
CA PRO A 119 19.08 6.03 13.66
C PRO A 119 18.08 6.84 12.84
N LEU A 120 17.06 7.41 13.49
CA LEU A 120 16.03 8.20 12.78
C LEU A 120 16.59 9.46 12.12
N VAL A 121 17.64 10.05 12.69
CA VAL A 121 18.33 11.22 12.13
C VAL A 121 18.97 10.94 10.76
N ASP A 122 19.33 9.68 10.51
CA ASP A 122 19.93 9.26 9.23
C ASP A 122 18.86 8.75 8.24
N ALA A 123 17.62 8.58 8.70
CA ALA A 123 16.51 8.15 7.86
C ALA A 123 15.87 9.35 7.15
N TYR A 124 15.38 9.14 5.93
CA TYR A 124 14.72 10.17 5.14
C TYR A 124 13.32 10.47 5.71
N PRO A 125 13.07 11.69 6.22
CA PRO A 125 11.75 12.07 6.68
C PRO A 125 10.86 12.41 5.49
N PHE A 126 9.65 11.88 5.46
CA PHE A 126 8.61 12.29 4.52
C PHE A 126 7.23 12.08 5.13
N ALA A 127 6.19 12.64 4.52
CA ALA A 127 4.85 12.53 5.06
C ALA A 127 3.81 12.27 3.97
N PHE A 128 2.89 11.36 4.26
CA PHE A 128 1.68 11.17 3.48
C PHE A 128 0.55 12.03 4.04
N SER A 129 -0.19 12.73 3.20
CA SER A 129 -1.57 13.10 3.54
C SER A 129 -2.42 11.85 3.53
N TYR A 130 -3.19 11.63 4.58
CA TYR A 130 -4.08 10.49 4.75
C TYR A 130 -5.53 10.92 4.59
N ARG A 131 -6.32 10.18 3.81
CA ARG A 131 -7.76 10.43 3.63
C ARG A 131 -8.53 9.12 3.52
N VAL A 132 -9.66 9.03 4.22
CA VAL A 132 -10.75 8.13 3.83
C VAL A 132 -11.49 8.86 2.71
N GLU A 133 -11.37 8.36 1.49
CA GLU A 133 -11.97 8.99 0.29
C GLU A 133 -13.44 8.57 0.13
N MET A 134 -13.77 7.33 0.49
CA MET A 134 -15.13 6.77 0.50
C MET A 134 -15.30 5.80 1.67
N ASP A 135 -16.45 5.84 2.36
CA ASP A 135 -16.81 4.96 3.48
C ASP A 135 -18.29 4.59 3.37
N GLU A 136 -18.58 3.54 2.63
CA GLU A 136 -19.92 3.04 2.32
C GLU A 136 -20.14 1.67 3.01
N PRO A 137 -21.40 1.20 3.14
CA PRO A 137 -21.71 -0.03 3.88
C PRO A 137 -21.02 -1.31 3.35
N ASP A 138 -20.67 -1.35 2.07
CA ASP A 138 -20.01 -2.49 1.40
C ASP A 138 -18.76 -2.09 0.61
N TYR A 139 -18.28 -0.85 0.78
CA TYR A 139 -17.14 -0.32 0.02
C TYR A 139 -16.33 0.72 0.81
N LEU A 140 -15.01 0.60 0.78
CA LEU A 140 -14.07 1.52 1.41
C LEU A 140 -13.01 1.94 0.39
N ARG A 141 -12.65 3.23 0.38
CA ARG A 141 -11.49 3.76 -0.36
C ARG A 141 -10.65 4.63 0.55
N VAL A 142 -9.36 4.33 0.66
CA VAL A 142 -8.38 5.06 1.47
C VAL A 142 -7.19 5.48 0.61
N GLY A 143 -6.82 6.75 0.69
CA GLY A 143 -5.71 7.33 -0.07
C GLY A 143 -4.62 7.91 0.84
N LEU A 144 -3.37 7.55 0.54
CA LEU A 144 -2.17 8.17 1.09
C LEU A 144 -1.42 8.85 -0.07
N ARG A 145 -1.11 10.15 0.07
CA ARG A 145 -0.43 10.92 -0.99
C ARG A 145 0.74 11.73 -0.45
N ALA A 146 1.86 11.75 -1.16
CA ALA A 146 2.99 12.61 -0.85
C ALA A 146 3.55 13.25 -2.12
N LEU A 147 3.65 14.58 -2.15
CA LEU A 147 4.13 15.31 -3.34
C LEU A 147 5.63 15.11 -3.58
N GLN A 148 6.39 14.89 -2.51
CA GLN A 148 7.83 14.69 -2.56
C GLN A 148 8.18 13.36 -1.92
N GLY A 149 9.20 12.69 -2.45
CA GLY A 149 9.74 11.48 -1.88
C GLY A 149 11.26 11.39 -1.97
N PRO A 150 11.83 10.26 -1.50
CA PRO A 150 13.27 10.10 -1.40
C PRO A 150 13.94 10.02 -2.78
N LEU A 151 15.20 10.45 -2.84
CA LEU A 151 16.09 10.17 -3.99
C LEU A 151 15.57 10.69 -5.35
N GLY A 152 14.90 11.85 -5.38
CA GLY A 152 14.47 12.50 -6.62
C GLY A 152 13.19 11.94 -7.24
N THR A 153 12.37 11.28 -6.42
CA THR A 153 11.02 10.81 -6.77
C THR A 153 9.95 11.72 -6.17
N SER A 154 8.73 11.66 -6.71
CA SER A 154 7.64 12.56 -6.36
C SER A 154 6.27 11.89 -6.52
N ASP A 155 5.20 12.62 -6.16
CA ASP A 155 3.81 12.22 -6.36
C ASP A 155 3.47 10.78 -5.95
N TYR A 156 3.98 10.35 -4.80
CA TYR A 156 3.68 9.04 -4.23
C TYR A 156 2.18 8.93 -3.94
N ARG A 157 1.62 7.79 -4.31
CA ARG A 157 0.23 7.42 -4.06
C ARG A 157 0.17 5.98 -3.60
N ILE A 158 -0.43 5.76 -2.44
CA ILE A 158 -0.94 4.45 -2.04
C ILE A 158 -2.45 4.58 -2.00
N LEU A 159 -3.14 3.80 -2.83
CA LEU A 159 -4.59 3.69 -2.84
C LEU A 159 -4.96 2.29 -2.38
N LEU A 160 -5.89 2.21 -1.43
CA LEU A 160 -6.46 0.95 -1.00
C LEU A 160 -7.98 1.03 -1.14
N GLU A 161 -8.54 0.05 -1.84
CA GLU A 161 -9.98 -0.12 -2.00
C GLU A 161 -10.38 -1.51 -1.50
N VAL A 162 -11.52 -1.60 -0.84
CA VAL A 162 -12.08 -2.88 -0.39
C VAL A 162 -13.58 -2.88 -0.66
N LEU A 163 -14.10 -3.96 -1.23
CA LEU A 163 -15.53 -4.21 -1.33
C LEU A 163 -15.94 -5.53 -0.67
N ALA A 164 -17.18 -5.63 -0.23
CA ALA A 164 -17.77 -6.89 0.21
C ALA A 164 -18.02 -7.83 -0.98
N LEU A 165 -17.56 -9.08 -0.89
CA LEU A 165 -17.93 -10.14 -1.84
C LEU A 165 -19.12 -10.94 -1.34
N ASP A 166 -19.06 -11.37 -0.08
CA ASP A 166 -20.08 -12.13 0.62
C ASP A 166 -19.93 -11.96 2.15
N GLU A 167 -20.65 -12.77 2.93
CA GLU A 167 -20.65 -12.71 4.40
C GLU A 167 -19.31 -13.06 5.06
N GLN A 168 -18.35 -13.63 4.31
CA GLN A 168 -17.08 -14.13 4.84
C GLN A 168 -15.86 -13.54 4.13
N ARG A 169 -16.05 -12.89 2.97
CA ARG A 169 -14.95 -12.44 2.11
C ARG A 169 -15.12 -11.01 1.67
N SER A 170 -13.98 -10.37 1.45
CA SER A 170 -13.88 -9.07 0.80
C SER A 170 -12.87 -9.13 -0.36
N PHE A 171 -13.02 -8.21 -1.31
CA PHE A 171 -12.09 -8.05 -2.42
C PHE A 171 -11.34 -6.75 -2.25
N LEU A 172 -10.02 -6.83 -2.29
CA LEU A 172 -9.11 -5.74 -2.04
C LEU A 172 -8.35 -5.38 -3.31
N HIS A 173 -8.23 -4.09 -3.58
CA HIS A 173 -7.28 -3.52 -4.52
C HIS A 173 -6.30 -2.62 -3.78
N LEU A 174 -5.00 -2.79 -4.05
CA LEU A 174 -3.91 -1.95 -3.55
C LEU A 174 -3.09 -1.46 -4.74
N SER A 175 -3.04 -0.14 -4.91
CA SER A 175 -2.16 0.52 -5.88
C SER A 175 -1.03 1.24 -5.15
N TYR A 176 0.20 1.06 -5.64
CA TYR A 176 1.38 1.82 -5.23
C TYR A 176 2.03 2.45 -6.45
N ALA A 177 2.05 3.78 -6.49
CA ALA A 177 2.56 4.54 -7.63
C ALA A 177 3.41 5.74 -7.17
N TYR A 178 4.37 6.13 -8.01
CA TYR A 178 5.15 7.36 -7.83
C TYR A 178 5.73 7.83 -9.16
N THR A 179 6.00 9.13 -9.24
CA THR A 179 6.66 9.74 -10.39
C THR A 179 8.17 9.81 -10.19
N TYR A 180 8.91 9.77 -11.29
CA TYR A 180 10.37 9.83 -11.29
C TYR A 180 10.87 10.65 -12.48
N GLY A 181 11.97 11.37 -12.28
CA GLY A 181 12.64 12.13 -13.32
C GLY A 181 13.79 11.37 -13.98
N VAL A 182 14.38 11.96 -15.02
CA VAL A 182 15.52 11.38 -15.77
C VAL A 182 16.68 11.02 -14.85
N ALA A 183 17.03 11.89 -13.89
CA ALA A 183 18.11 11.63 -12.95
C ALA A 183 17.84 10.41 -12.05
N ALA A 184 16.62 10.29 -11.53
CA ALA A 184 16.19 9.14 -10.72
C ALA A 184 16.18 7.85 -11.55
N SER A 185 15.74 7.93 -12.82
CA SER A 185 15.78 6.80 -13.76
C SER A 185 17.21 6.29 -13.98
N LEU A 186 18.15 7.19 -14.32
CA LEU A 186 19.57 6.84 -14.53
C LEU A 186 20.21 6.27 -13.27
N ALA A 187 19.93 6.86 -12.10
CA ALA A 187 20.43 6.35 -10.83
C ALA A 187 19.91 4.93 -10.54
N MET A 188 18.62 4.67 -10.77
CA MET A 188 18.02 3.36 -10.58
C MET A 188 18.60 2.32 -11.55
N GLN A 189 18.78 2.69 -12.82
CA GLN A 189 19.43 1.82 -13.80
C GLN A 189 20.88 1.48 -13.40
N GLY A 190 21.65 2.45 -12.91
CA GLY A 190 23.00 2.21 -12.39
C GLY A 190 23.02 1.28 -11.17
N TYR A 191 22.05 1.44 -10.25
CA TYR A 191 21.88 0.52 -9.12
C TYR A 191 21.54 -0.90 -9.59
N LEU A 192 20.60 -1.06 -10.52
CA LEU A 192 20.20 -2.36 -11.07
C LEU A 192 21.30 -2.99 -11.94
N ALA A 193 22.21 -2.22 -12.52
CA ALA A 193 23.39 -2.74 -13.19
C ALA A 193 24.46 -3.26 -12.22
N THR A 194 24.35 -2.96 -10.91
CA THR A 194 25.35 -3.26 -9.89
C THR A 194 24.76 -4.08 -8.74
N SER A 195 24.64 -3.49 -7.55
CA SER A 195 24.18 -4.15 -6.32
C SER A 195 22.71 -4.59 -6.36
N GLY A 196 21.95 -4.05 -7.32
CA GLY A 196 20.56 -4.40 -7.57
C GLY A 196 20.34 -5.46 -8.65
N ARG A 197 21.39 -5.98 -9.31
CA ARG A 197 21.27 -6.84 -10.50
C ARG A 197 20.43 -8.11 -10.33
N ASP A 198 20.38 -8.63 -9.11
CA ASP A 198 19.63 -9.84 -8.79
C ASP A 198 18.23 -9.54 -8.27
N LYS A 199 17.85 -8.25 -8.18
CA LYS A 199 16.54 -7.82 -7.70
C LYS A 199 15.54 -7.87 -8.84
N VAL A 200 14.75 -8.93 -8.84
CA VAL A 200 13.69 -9.16 -9.81
C VAL A 200 12.30 -9.07 -9.17
N GLY A 201 11.33 -8.67 -9.97
CA GLY A 201 9.91 -8.70 -9.64
C GLY A 201 9.28 -10.07 -9.84
N PHE A 202 7.96 -10.06 -10.03
CA PHE A 202 7.09 -11.22 -10.12
C PHE A 202 6.61 -11.51 -11.54
N SER A 203 6.54 -10.50 -12.41
CA SER A 203 6.15 -10.70 -13.81
C SER A 203 7.15 -11.59 -14.53
N ILE A 204 6.65 -12.62 -15.21
CA ILE A 204 7.43 -13.47 -16.11
C ILE A 204 7.42 -12.82 -17.49
N ILE A 205 8.61 -12.42 -17.97
CA ILE A 205 8.80 -11.73 -19.27
C ILE A 205 9.30 -12.68 -20.37
N GLY A 206 9.56 -13.93 -20.01
CA GLY A 206 10.04 -14.96 -20.92
C GLY A 206 10.51 -16.18 -20.16
N GLN A 207 11.20 -17.06 -20.87
CA GLN A 207 11.84 -18.24 -20.30
C GLN A 207 13.26 -18.34 -20.81
N THR A 208 14.16 -18.88 -19.99
CA THR A 208 15.49 -19.29 -20.44
C THR A 208 15.40 -20.48 -21.41
N ASP A 209 16.48 -20.78 -22.13
CA ASP A 209 16.59 -22.00 -22.94
C ASP A 209 16.34 -23.30 -22.14
N ALA A 210 16.62 -23.27 -20.83
CA ALA A 210 16.36 -24.37 -19.90
C ALA A 210 14.91 -24.39 -19.35
N GLY A 211 13.99 -23.59 -19.91
CA GLY A 211 12.58 -23.51 -19.51
C GLY A 211 12.29 -22.78 -18.19
N GLN A 212 13.31 -22.22 -17.53
CA GLN A 212 13.12 -21.47 -16.27
C GLN A 212 12.52 -20.08 -16.53
N PRO A 213 11.65 -19.57 -15.66
CA PRO A 213 11.06 -18.25 -15.82
C PRO A 213 12.10 -17.13 -15.73
N LEU A 214 12.07 -16.22 -16.70
CA LEU A 214 12.79 -14.95 -16.65
C LEU A 214 11.87 -13.89 -16.05
N TYR A 215 12.27 -13.34 -14.91
CA TYR A 215 11.49 -12.33 -14.19
C TYR A 215 11.88 -10.90 -14.58
N GLN A 216 10.92 -9.99 -14.49
CA GLN A 216 11.10 -8.55 -14.70
C GLN A 216 12.19 -7.98 -13.77
N GLY A 217 13.33 -7.57 -14.32
CA GLY A 217 14.52 -7.14 -13.55
C GLY A 217 14.84 -5.65 -13.60
N ASP A 218 14.01 -4.84 -14.28
CA ASP A 218 14.19 -3.39 -14.37
C ASP A 218 13.41 -2.64 -13.26
N MET A 219 13.17 -1.34 -13.49
CA MET A 219 12.42 -0.48 -12.59
C MET A 219 11.00 -1.00 -12.32
N ARG A 220 10.36 -1.65 -13.30
CA ARG A 220 9.06 -2.31 -13.13
C ARG A 220 9.17 -3.48 -12.13
N GLY A 221 10.26 -4.23 -12.17
CA GLY A 221 10.54 -5.27 -11.17
C GLY A 221 10.66 -4.70 -9.74
N VAL A 222 11.26 -3.51 -9.61
CA VAL A 222 11.39 -2.83 -8.30
C VAL A 222 10.02 -2.41 -7.75
N VAL A 223 9.13 -1.86 -8.58
CA VAL A 223 7.80 -1.45 -8.11
C VAL A 223 6.96 -2.67 -7.70
N GLU A 224 7.00 -3.77 -8.45
CA GLU A 224 6.29 -5.02 -8.10
C GLU A 224 6.68 -5.54 -6.72
N ARG A 225 7.98 -5.49 -6.38
CA ARG A 225 8.47 -5.92 -5.06
C ARG A 225 7.90 -5.07 -3.93
N ASN A 226 7.83 -3.76 -4.12
CA ASN A 226 7.28 -2.85 -3.11
C ASN A 226 5.77 -3.00 -2.99
N THR A 227 5.03 -3.08 -4.11
CA THR A 227 3.58 -3.32 -4.10
C THR A 227 3.25 -4.60 -3.34
N MET A 228 3.96 -5.71 -3.62
CA MET A 228 3.78 -6.97 -2.89
C MET A 228 4.10 -6.82 -1.40
N ARG A 229 5.18 -6.14 -1.01
CA ARG A 229 5.51 -5.94 0.41
C ARG A 229 4.45 -5.14 1.16
N TYR A 230 3.84 -4.13 0.52
CA TYR A 230 2.73 -3.39 1.11
C TYR A 230 1.47 -4.24 1.23
N TYR A 231 1.13 -5.02 0.20
CA TYR A 231 0.01 -5.96 0.30
C TYR A 231 0.21 -6.98 1.43
N LEU A 232 1.42 -7.56 1.55
CA LEU A 232 1.72 -8.50 2.62
C LEU A 232 1.67 -7.84 4.02
N ALA A 233 1.93 -6.54 4.11
CA ALA A 233 1.73 -5.78 5.35
C ALA A 233 0.24 -5.62 5.68
N VAL A 234 -0.61 -5.33 4.68
CA VAL A 234 -2.07 -5.33 4.85
C VAL A 234 -2.55 -6.71 5.33
N ASP A 235 -2.14 -7.78 4.65
CA ASP A 235 -2.53 -9.17 4.95
C ASP A 235 -2.13 -9.57 6.39
N ALA A 236 -0.88 -9.29 6.79
CA ALA A 236 -0.40 -9.54 8.14
C ALA A 236 -1.12 -8.71 9.22
N TYR A 237 -1.42 -7.44 8.91
CA TYR A 237 -2.18 -6.56 9.80
C TYR A 237 -3.60 -7.09 10.06
N LEU A 238 -4.31 -7.47 8.99
CA LEU A 238 -5.66 -8.04 9.07
C LEU A 238 -5.66 -9.42 9.76
N GLY A 239 -4.65 -10.25 9.51
CA GLY A 239 -4.51 -11.57 10.13
C GLY A 239 -4.33 -11.56 11.65
N ALA A 240 -3.93 -10.43 12.23
CA ALA A 240 -3.75 -10.26 13.67
C ALA A 240 -4.99 -9.69 14.38
N LEU A 241 -6.04 -9.27 13.67
CA LEU A 241 -7.19 -8.57 14.27
C LEU A 241 -7.92 -9.40 15.34
N ALA A 242 -7.99 -10.72 15.16
CA ALA A 242 -8.64 -11.63 16.09
C ALA A 242 -7.89 -11.79 17.44
N LEU A 243 -6.63 -11.36 17.52
CA LEU A 243 -5.85 -11.45 18.75
C LEU A 243 -6.09 -10.27 19.70
N PRO A 244 -5.87 -10.45 21.01
CA PRO A 244 -5.80 -9.34 21.96
C PRO A 244 -4.72 -8.32 21.56
N VAL A 245 -4.96 -7.03 21.81
CA VAL A 245 -4.09 -5.92 21.37
C VAL A 245 -2.61 -6.16 21.67
N GLY A 246 -2.27 -6.62 22.87
CA GLY A 246 -0.89 -6.88 23.29
C GLY A 246 -0.16 -7.98 22.52
N ALA A 247 -0.88 -8.89 21.85
CA ALA A 247 -0.30 -9.98 21.05
C ALA A 247 -0.25 -9.67 19.55
N ARG A 248 -0.85 -8.55 19.10
CA ARG A 248 -0.99 -8.24 17.67
C ARG A 248 0.35 -7.90 17.01
N LEU A 249 1.22 -7.15 17.69
CA LEU A 249 2.49 -6.72 17.12
C LEU A 249 3.34 -7.92 16.71
N ASP A 250 3.58 -8.84 17.64
CA ASP A 250 4.41 -10.03 17.40
C ASP A 250 3.82 -10.88 16.28
N LYS A 251 2.49 -11.06 16.26
CA LYS A 251 1.80 -11.77 15.18
C LYS A 251 2.06 -11.11 13.82
N ARG A 252 1.84 -9.80 13.70
CA ARG A 252 2.03 -9.05 12.46
C ARG A 252 3.47 -9.14 11.94
N LEU A 253 4.46 -8.97 12.82
CA LEU A 253 5.86 -9.05 12.44
C LEU A 253 6.24 -10.45 11.95
N ASN A 254 5.81 -11.49 12.66
CA ASN A 254 6.09 -12.87 12.27
C ASN A 254 5.39 -13.27 10.97
N ASP A 255 4.12 -12.89 10.82
CA ASP A 255 3.34 -13.17 9.61
C ASP A 255 3.93 -12.45 8.40
N TRP A 256 4.29 -11.17 8.54
CA TRP A 256 4.88 -10.41 7.44
C TRP A 256 6.21 -11.02 6.99
N HIS A 257 7.09 -11.38 7.94
CA HIS A 257 8.37 -12.04 7.60
C HIS A 257 8.13 -13.38 6.90
N SER A 258 7.28 -14.22 7.48
CA SER A 258 6.92 -15.52 6.88
C SER A 258 6.32 -15.34 5.48
N ALA A 259 5.56 -14.28 5.26
CA ALA A 259 4.93 -14.00 3.98
C ALA A 259 5.93 -13.56 2.91
N VAL A 260 6.94 -12.74 3.23
CA VAL A 260 7.99 -12.36 2.27
C VAL A 260 8.90 -13.54 1.95
N GLU A 261 9.16 -14.44 2.91
CA GLU A 261 9.96 -15.65 2.71
C GLU A 261 9.27 -16.72 1.85
N ARG A 262 7.98 -16.59 1.55
CA ARG A 262 7.34 -17.39 0.48
C ARG A 262 7.84 -17.02 -0.92
N TYR A 263 8.47 -15.86 -1.08
CA TYR A 263 8.99 -15.36 -2.34
C TYR A 263 10.47 -14.99 -2.22
N PRO A 264 11.35 -15.95 -1.87
CA PRO A 264 12.71 -15.63 -1.47
C PRO A 264 13.53 -15.05 -2.62
N ARG A 265 13.27 -15.45 -3.87
CA ARG A 265 13.95 -14.89 -5.04
C ARG A 265 13.66 -13.39 -5.22
N GLN A 266 12.45 -12.96 -4.91
CA GLN A 266 11.98 -11.59 -5.11
C GLN A 266 12.17 -10.72 -3.86
N LEU A 267 11.83 -11.23 -2.68
CA LEU A 267 11.59 -10.41 -1.49
C LEU A 267 12.54 -10.64 -0.32
N HIS A 268 13.26 -11.76 -0.26
CA HIS A 268 14.18 -12.03 0.84
C HIS A 268 15.26 -10.93 0.93
N GLU A 269 15.47 -10.42 2.14
CA GLU A 269 16.46 -9.39 2.42
C GLU A 269 17.19 -9.56 3.76
N LEU A 270 16.54 -10.20 4.75
CA LEU A 270 16.99 -10.34 6.13
C LEU A 270 16.54 -11.67 6.72
N GLU A 271 17.42 -12.28 7.52
CA GLU A 271 17.07 -13.38 8.40
C GLU A 271 16.02 -12.97 9.44
N ARG A 272 15.16 -13.92 9.83
CA ARG A 272 14.02 -13.69 10.72
C ARG A 272 14.41 -12.98 12.02
N ALA A 273 15.46 -13.47 12.70
CA ALA A 273 15.90 -12.91 13.96
C ALA A 273 16.36 -11.44 13.82
N ALA A 274 17.05 -11.11 12.73
CA ALA A 274 17.51 -9.74 12.46
C ALA A 274 16.33 -8.81 12.16
N TYR A 275 15.36 -9.26 11.35
CA TYR A 275 14.14 -8.50 11.08
C TYR A 275 13.33 -8.23 12.36
N LEU A 276 13.04 -9.27 13.14
CA LEU A 276 12.24 -9.14 14.36
C LEU A 276 12.92 -8.22 15.38
N SER A 277 14.21 -8.43 15.64
CA SER A 277 14.97 -7.60 16.60
C SER A 277 14.95 -6.12 16.20
N MET A 278 15.21 -5.81 14.92
CA MET A 278 15.16 -4.45 14.40
C MET A 278 13.76 -3.84 14.56
N LYS A 279 12.72 -4.58 14.16
CA LYS A 279 11.34 -4.06 14.18
C LYS A 279 10.79 -3.83 15.58
N HIS A 280 11.15 -4.68 16.54
CA HIS A 280 10.81 -4.44 17.95
C HIS A 280 11.45 -3.15 18.47
N ALA A 281 12.72 -2.91 18.17
CA ALA A 281 13.39 -1.67 18.56
C ALA A 281 12.77 -0.44 17.88
N GLU A 282 12.45 -0.52 16.60
CA GLU A 282 11.77 0.53 15.83
C GLU A 282 10.39 0.88 16.43
N VAL A 283 9.58 -0.13 16.76
CA VAL A 283 8.25 0.09 17.36
C VAL A 283 8.34 0.63 18.79
N GLN A 284 9.27 0.12 19.60
CA GLN A 284 9.50 0.64 20.96
C GLN A 284 9.88 2.13 20.91
N ARG A 285 10.76 2.52 19.98
CA ARG A 285 11.13 3.91 19.75
C ARG A 285 9.94 4.76 19.29
N GLN A 286 9.12 4.25 18.36
CA GLN A 286 7.90 4.92 17.90
C GLN A 286 6.94 5.21 19.06
N GLN A 287 6.72 4.24 19.95
CA GLN A 287 5.86 4.40 21.12
C GLN A 287 6.43 5.42 22.12
N ALA A 288 7.74 5.42 22.35
CA ALA A 288 8.41 6.40 23.21
C ALA A 288 8.25 7.84 22.67
N LEU A 289 8.40 8.03 21.35
CA LEU A 289 8.18 9.32 20.70
C LEU A 289 6.72 9.81 20.81
N ALA A 290 5.74 8.90 20.71
CA ALA A 290 4.33 9.22 20.90
C ALA A 290 4.02 9.69 22.33
N GLN A 291 4.80 9.23 23.32
CA GLN A 291 4.67 9.60 24.73
C GLN A 291 5.51 10.83 25.12
N GLY A 292 6.16 11.50 24.16
CA GLY A 292 6.95 12.71 24.41
C GLY A 292 8.33 12.48 25.02
N ALA A 293 8.83 11.23 25.00
CA ALA A 293 10.20 10.94 25.44
C ALA A 293 11.21 11.45 24.41
N ALA A 294 12.32 12.05 24.87
CA ALA A 294 13.47 12.34 24.02
C ALA A 294 14.14 11.01 23.64
N VAL A 295 14.19 10.70 22.34
CA VAL A 295 14.89 9.52 21.83
C VAL A 295 16.05 9.97 20.95
N GLN A 296 17.25 9.45 21.22
CA GLN A 296 18.46 9.64 20.41
C GLN A 296 18.44 8.73 19.17
#